data_AF-A0A919PLM3-F1
#
_entry.id   AF-A0A919PLM3-F1
#
_cell.length_a   1.000
_cell.length_b   1.000
_cell.length_c   1.000
_cell.angle_alpha   90.00
_cell.angle_beta   90.00
_cell.angle_gamma   90.00
#
_symmetry.space_group_name_H-M   'P 1'
#
loop_
_entity.id
_entity.type
_entity.pdbx_description
1 polymer ?
#
loop_
_entity_poly.entity_id
_entity_poly.type
_entity_poly.pdbx_seq_one_letter_code
_entity_poly.pdbx_strand_id
1 'polypeptide(L)'
;MTPESVGDLTDRYEFGDACVREVNRRQTYGKGATSTASVVIELMRKQPEPEWVTLRLELSDVRDFRIIDVNTFSWVLLDDLHVVRDATGRLHLDLDNVARSDFRTPDQMAEESHLYFSAREVRWAELAAPRCASAPTTHGGPREAAEDYGRTIPPVGRSG
;
A
#
# COMPACT_ATOMS: atom_id res chain seq x y z
N MET A 1 -8.33 19.93 -7.95
CA MET A 1 -8.44 18.54 -7.48
C MET A 1 -9.62 17.92 -8.19
N THR A 2 -9.37 17.06 -9.16
CA THR A 2 -10.44 16.30 -9.84
C THR A 2 -10.78 15.07 -9.00
N PRO A 3 -12.06 14.79 -8.72
CA PRO A 3 -12.49 13.54 -8.14
C PRO A 3 -12.44 12.50 -9.26
N GLU A 4 -11.27 11.95 -9.52
CA GLU A 4 -11.09 10.93 -10.54
C GLU A 4 -11.64 9.62 -9.97
N SER A 5 -12.66 9.11 -10.63
CA SER A 5 -13.39 7.91 -10.27
C SER A 5 -12.43 6.71 -10.18
N VAL A 6 -12.85 5.62 -9.53
CA VAL A 6 -11.98 4.43 -9.48
C VAL A 6 -11.72 3.82 -10.87
N GLY A 7 -12.59 4.08 -11.86
CA GLY A 7 -12.28 3.71 -13.25
C GLY A 7 -11.04 4.42 -13.79
N ASP A 8 -10.82 5.68 -13.41
CA ASP A 8 -9.63 6.45 -13.82
C ASP A 8 -8.34 5.89 -13.19
N LEU A 9 -8.44 5.20 -12.04
CA LEU A 9 -7.30 4.51 -11.40
C LEU A 9 -6.86 3.30 -12.22
N THR A 10 -7.79 2.40 -12.56
CA THR A 10 -7.46 1.16 -13.27
C THR A 10 -6.96 1.40 -14.69
N ASP A 11 -7.35 2.52 -15.31
CA ASP A 11 -6.85 2.94 -16.63
C ASP A 11 -5.42 3.50 -16.57
N ARG A 12 -5.05 4.16 -15.46
CA ARG A 12 -3.74 4.83 -15.31
C ARG A 12 -2.66 3.94 -14.69
N TYR A 13 -3.07 2.91 -13.97
CA TYR A 13 -2.18 2.12 -13.13
C TYR A 13 -2.39 0.62 -13.30
N GLU A 14 -1.34 -0.13 -13.03
CA GLU A 14 -1.34 -1.59 -12.93
C GLU A 14 -1.22 -1.99 -11.46
N PHE A 15 -2.17 -2.79 -10.99
CA PHE A 15 -2.23 -3.21 -9.59
C PHE A 15 -1.73 -4.65 -9.40
N GLY A 16 -1.68 -5.45 -10.45
CA GLY A 16 -0.91 -6.70 -10.43
C GLY A 16 0.55 -6.43 -10.05
N ASP A 17 1.05 -7.17 -9.05
CA ASP A 17 2.36 -7.02 -8.41
C ASP A 17 2.57 -5.72 -7.60
N ALA A 18 1.52 -4.93 -7.36
CA ALA A 18 1.62 -3.74 -6.50
C ALA A 18 1.87 -4.10 -5.04
N CYS A 19 2.48 -3.21 -4.27
CA CYS A 19 2.82 -3.42 -2.86
C CYS A 19 2.11 -2.43 -1.94
N VAL A 20 1.24 -2.88 -1.04
CA VAL A 20 0.66 -2.09 0.04
C VAL A 20 1.76 -1.77 1.07
N ARG A 21 2.05 -0.49 1.28
CA ARG A 21 3.11 -0.03 2.20
C ARG A 21 2.55 0.34 3.57
N GLU A 22 1.32 0.82 3.60
CA GLU A 22 0.71 1.37 4.80
C GLU A 22 -0.81 1.25 4.71
N VAL A 23 -1.44 0.83 5.80
CA VAL A 23 -2.88 0.94 5.99
C VAL A 23 -3.13 1.65 7.31
N ASN A 24 -3.72 2.84 7.25
CA ASN A 24 -4.00 3.67 8.40
C ASN A 24 -5.51 3.84 8.54
N ARG A 25 -6.07 3.48 9.69
CA ARG A 25 -7.49 3.67 10.00
C ARG A 25 -7.66 4.66 11.14
N ARG A 26 -8.59 5.59 10.98
CA ARG A 26 -8.95 6.57 12.01
C ARG A 26 -10.45 6.55 12.22
N GLN A 27 -10.85 6.44 13.48
CA GLN A 27 -12.25 6.53 13.90
C GLN A 27 -12.35 7.50 15.07
N THR A 28 -13.37 8.36 15.03
CA THR A 28 -13.74 9.24 16.15
C THR A 28 -15.06 8.77 16.77
N TYR A 29 -15.31 9.15 18.01
CA TYR A 29 -16.49 8.73 18.78
C TYR A 29 -17.27 9.96 19.25
N GLY A 30 -18.60 9.85 19.34
CA GLY A 30 -19.50 10.93 19.76
C GLY A 30 -20.32 11.54 18.61
N LYS A 31 -21.02 12.64 18.88
CA LYS A 31 -21.84 13.32 17.87
C LYS A 31 -20.94 13.86 16.76
N GLY A 32 -21.19 13.46 15.52
CA GLY A 32 -20.33 13.78 14.38
C GLY A 32 -19.13 12.84 14.22
N ALA A 33 -19.18 11.64 14.82
CA ALA A 33 -18.20 10.59 14.61
C ALA A 33 -17.92 10.37 13.11
N THR A 34 -16.65 10.18 12.81
CA THR A 34 -16.10 9.93 11.48
C THR A 34 -15.34 8.62 11.49
N SER A 35 -15.37 7.92 10.37
CA SER A 35 -14.48 6.79 10.12
C SER A 35 -13.84 6.97 8.75
N THR A 36 -12.51 6.92 8.73
CA THR A 36 -11.69 7.11 7.54
C THR A 36 -10.61 6.05 7.50
N ALA A 37 -10.14 5.73 6.30
CA ALA A 37 -8.97 4.90 6.12
C ALA A 37 -8.07 5.51 5.03
N SER A 38 -6.78 5.25 5.09
CA SER A 38 -5.85 5.52 4.01
C SER A 38 -5.03 4.30 3.72
N VAL A 39 -4.81 4.02 2.44
CA VAL A 39 -3.96 2.94 1.96
C VAL A 39 -2.87 3.55 1.09
N VAL A 40 -1.61 3.24 1.38
CA VAL A 40 -0.48 3.63 0.54
C VAL A 40 -0.02 2.40 -0.22
N ILE A 41 0.11 2.52 -1.54
CA ILE A 41 0.42 1.44 -2.46
C ILE A 41 1.57 1.89 -3.36
N GLU A 42 2.61 1.09 -3.49
CA GLU A 42 3.63 1.21 -4.54
C GLU A 42 3.20 0.37 -5.73
N LEU A 43 3.14 0.95 -6.93
CA LEU A 43 2.57 0.29 -8.11
C LEU A 43 3.08 0.91 -9.41
N MET A 44 2.81 0.27 -10.54
CA MET A 44 3.28 0.72 -11.85
C MET A 44 2.27 1.68 -12.48
N ARG A 45 2.72 2.89 -12.87
CA ARG A 45 1.95 3.78 -13.75
C ARG A 45 2.07 3.29 -15.19
N LYS A 46 0.97 3.23 -15.94
CA LYS A 46 0.96 2.69 -17.32
C LYS A 46 1.49 3.69 -18.38
N GLN A 47 1.27 5.00 -18.19
CA GLN A 47 1.57 6.04 -19.17
C GLN A 47 2.07 7.34 -18.51
N PRO A 48 2.88 8.16 -19.22
CA PRO A 48 3.38 8.00 -20.59
C PRO A 48 4.50 6.96 -20.73
N GLU A 49 5.22 6.65 -19.65
CA GLU A 49 6.21 5.58 -19.57
C GLU A 49 5.96 4.77 -18.29
N PRO A 50 6.18 3.45 -18.31
CA PRO A 50 6.10 2.63 -17.10
C PRO A 50 7.05 3.11 -16.01
N GLU A 51 6.48 3.56 -14.89
CA GLU A 51 7.23 4.08 -13.74
C GLU A 51 6.60 3.55 -12.44
N TRP A 52 7.44 3.08 -11.52
CA TRP A 52 7.01 2.78 -10.16
C TRP A 52 6.70 4.06 -9.41
N VAL A 53 5.46 4.18 -8.94
CA VAL A 53 4.96 5.35 -8.20
C VAL A 53 4.37 4.92 -6.88
N THR A 54 4.24 5.87 -5.96
CA THR A 54 3.50 5.67 -4.71
C THR A 54 2.15 6.37 -4.81
N LEU A 55 1.08 5.61 -4.66
CA LEU A 55 -0.29 6.09 -4.64
C LEU A 55 -0.84 6.06 -3.22
N ARG A 56 -1.55 7.10 -2.81
CA ARG A 56 -2.38 7.09 -1.60
C ARG A 56 -3.85 7.07 -2.00
N LEU A 57 -4.57 6.09 -1.48
CA LEU A 57 -6.03 6.05 -1.45
C LEU A 57 -6.52 6.61 -0.11
N GLU A 58 -7.51 7.49 -0.13
CA GLU A 58 -8.15 8.07 1.04
C GLU A 58 -9.66 7.76 1.00
N LEU A 59 -10.14 7.05 2.01
CA LEU A 59 -11.50 6.55 2.13
C LEU A 59 -12.25 7.31 3.23
N SER A 60 -13.49 7.72 2.95
CA SER A 60 -14.36 8.45 3.89
C SER A 60 -15.67 7.71 4.20
N ASP A 61 -16.18 7.89 5.42
CA ASP A 61 -17.34 7.16 5.95
C ASP A 61 -17.20 5.64 5.78
N VAL A 62 -16.06 5.12 6.25
CA VAL A 62 -15.74 3.68 6.24
C VAL A 62 -16.68 2.95 7.21
N ARG A 63 -17.30 1.85 6.78
CA ARG A 63 -18.24 1.07 7.61
C ARG A 63 -17.70 -0.31 7.91
N ASP A 64 -17.38 -1.04 6.86
CA ASP A 64 -16.86 -2.40 6.94
C ASP A 64 -15.42 -2.38 6.44
N PHE A 65 -14.57 -3.16 7.08
CA PHE A 65 -13.20 -3.33 6.63
C PHE A 65 -12.68 -4.68 7.11
N ARG A 66 -11.71 -5.19 6.36
CA ARG A 66 -11.02 -6.43 6.68
C ARG A 66 -9.57 -6.29 6.30
N ILE A 67 -8.70 -6.64 7.23
CA ILE A 67 -7.25 -6.70 7.06
C ILE A 67 -6.83 -8.00 7.73
N ILE A 68 -6.50 -9.01 6.94
CA ILE A 68 -5.95 -10.27 7.45
C ILE A 68 -4.48 -10.30 7.11
N ASP A 69 -3.67 -10.34 8.16
CA ASP A 69 -2.26 -10.67 8.07
C ASP A 69 -2.13 -12.19 7.94
N VAL A 70 -2.03 -12.69 6.70
CA VAL A 70 -1.68 -14.09 6.46
C VAL A 70 -0.17 -14.21 6.31
N ASN A 71 0.42 -15.34 6.72
CA ASN A 71 1.87 -15.62 6.61
C ASN A 71 2.43 -15.54 5.16
N THR A 72 1.55 -15.34 4.17
CA THR A 72 1.84 -15.13 2.74
C THR A 72 1.33 -13.79 2.22
N PHE A 73 0.76 -12.91 3.05
CA PHE A 73 0.43 -11.53 2.68
C PHE A 73 1.75 -10.78 2.68
N SER A 74 2.54 -11.01 1.64
CA SER A 74 3.74 -10.25 1.37
C SER A 74 3.38 -8.86 0.87
N TRP A 75 2.32 -8.22 1.38
CA TRP A 75 1.90 -6.87 0.99
C TRP A 75 1.63 -6.70 -0.51
N VAL A 76 1.74 -7.77 -1.31
CA VAL A 76 1.72 -7.76 -2.76
C VAL A 76 0.32 -8.09 -3.21
N LEU A 77 -0.23 -7.26 -4.07
CA LEU A 77 -1.51 -7.46 -4.75
C LEU A 77 -1.23 -8.32 -5.98
N LEU A 78 -1.70 -9.57 -5.97
CA LEU A 78 -1.43 -10.50 -7.06
C LEU A 78 -2.32 -10.27 -8.29
N ASP A 79 -3.48 -9.65 -8.06
CA ASP A 79 -4.50 -9.39 -9.05
C ASP A 79 -4.88 -7.91 -9.01
N ASP A 80 -5.54 -7.43 -10.06
CA ASP A 80 -6.05 -6.07 -10.10
C ASP A 80 -7.05 -5.81 -8.97
N LEU A 81 -7.11 -4.57 -8.50
CA LEU A 81 -8.12 -4.15 -7.53
C LEU A 81 -9.51 -4.31 -8.13
N HIS A 82 -10.48 -4.68 -7.30
CA HIS A 82 -11.87 -4.80 -7.69
C HIS A 82 -12.72 -3.77 -6.94
N VAL A 83 -13.51 -3.01 -7.69
CA VAL A 83 -14.42 -2.00 -7.13
C VAL A 83 -15.84 -2.20 -7.60
N VAL A 84 -16.75 -2.26 -6.64
CA VAL A 84 -18.18 -2.33 -6.87
C VAL A 84 -18.87 -1.17 -6.16
N ARG A 85 -19.90 -0.60 -6.77
CA ARG A 85 -20.85 0.28 -6.08
C ARG A 85 -22.16 -0.46 -5.88
N ASP A 86 -22.63 -0.50 -4.63
CA ASP A 86 -23.92 -1.12 -4.32
C ASP A 86 -25.10 -0.22 -4.72
N ALA A 87 -26.33 -0.72 -4.55
CA ALA A 87 -27.55 0.04 -4.84
C ALA A 87 -27.74 1.28 -3.94
N THR A 88 -27.01 1.39 -2.84
CA THR A 88 -27.02 2.56 -1.94
C THR A 88 -25.97 3.61 -2.33
N GLY A 89 -25.14 3.32 -3.34
CA GLY A 89 -24.05 4.16 -3.81
C GLY A 89 -22.76 4.01 -2.99
N ARG A 90 -22.72 3.08 -2.03
CA ARG A 90 -21.52 2.77 -1.25
C ARG A 90 -20.51 2.05 -2.12
N LEU A 91 -19.24 2.42 -1.97
CA LEU A 91 -18.10 1.84 -2.64
C LEU A 91 -17.58 0.66 -1.83
N HIS A 92 -17.38 -0.46 -2.50
CA HIS A 92 -16.73 -1.66 -2.00
C HIS A 92 -15.42 -1.80 -2.75
N LEU A 93 -14.30 -1.67 -2.03
CA LEU A 93 -12.95 -1.74 -2.56
C LEU A 93 -12.29 -2.99 -2.02
N ASP A 94 -11.83 -3.81 -2.95
CA ASP A 94 -11.08 -5.01 -2.68
C ASP A 94 -9.70 -4.90 -3.32
N LEU A 95 -8.68 -4.97 -2.49
CA LEU A 95 -7.29 -4.81 -2.91
C LEU A 95 -6.59 -6.16 -3.05
N ASP A 96 -7.23 -7.27 -2.70
CA ASP A 96 -6.64 -8.60 -2.83
C ASP A 96 -7.66 -9.58 -3.41
N ASN A 97 -7.80 -9.55 -4.74
CA ASN A 97 -8.77 -10.36 -5.44
C ASN A 97 -8.35 -11.83 -5.59
N VAL A 98 -8.19 -12.53 -4.47
CA VAL A 98 -7.73 -13.93 -4.39
C VAL A 98 -8.56 -14.95 -5.17
N ALA A 99 -9.80 -14.61 -5.54
CA ALA A 99 -10.64 -15.46 -6.35
C ALA A 99 -10.59 -15.01 -7.82
N ARG A 100 -10.06 -15.88 -8.71
CA ARG A 100 -10.08 -15.74 -10.19
C ARG A 100 -11.49 -15.73 -10.82
N SER A 101 -12.52 -15.32 -10.08
CA SER A 101 -13.87 -15.13 -10.60
C SER A 101 -14.12 -13.63 -10.75
N ASP A 102 -14.41 -13.21 -11.98
CA ASP A 102 -14.42 -11.82 -12.41
C ASP A 102 -15.54 -10.95 -11.76
N PHE A 103 -16.41 -11.52 -10.92
CA PHE A 103 -17.50 -10.79 -10.28
C PHE A 103 -17.80 -11.31 -8.87
N ARG A 104 -17.24 -10.67 -7.86
CA ARG A 104 -17.64 -10.85 -6.45
C ARG A 104 -18.65 -9.80 -6.02
N THR A 105 -19.67 -10.25 -5.29
CA THR A 105 -20.62 -9.37 -4.62
C THR A 105 -19.97 -8.68 -3.42
N PRO A 106 -20.49 -7.53 -2.96
CA PRO A 106 -20.02 -6.87 -1.74
C PRO A 106 -19.88 -7.79 -0.52
N ASP A 107 -20.82 -8.71 -0.33
CA ASP A 107 -20.79 -9.66 0.80
C ASP A 107 -19.62 -10.64 0.65
N GLN A 108 -19.39 -11.19 -0.56
CA GLN A 108 -18.24 -12.06 -0.83
C GLN A 108 -16.91 -11.32 -0.67
N MET A 109 -16.82 -10.05 -1.09
CA MET A 109 -15.63 -9.22 -0.85
C MET A 109 -15.38 -9.02 0.64
N ALA A 110 -16.42 -8.80 1.45
CA ALA A 110 -16.27 -8.64 2.90
C ALA A 110 -15.83 -9.93 3.61
N GLU A 111 -16.25 -11.09 3.11
CA GLU A 111 -15.99 -12.39 3.72
C GLU A 111 -14.67 -13.02 3.30
N GLU A 112 -14.27 -12.88 2.04
CA GLU A 112 -13.21 -13.67 1.43
C GLU A 112 -11.90 -12.89 1.25
N SER A 113 -11.95 -11.57 1.17
CA SER A 113 -10.76 -10.77 0.86
C SER A 113 -9.84 -10.61 2.06
N HIS A 114 -8.54 -10.59 1.81
CA HIS A 114 -7.57 -10.28 2.86
C HIS A 114 -7.49 -8.78 3.13
N LEU A 115 -7.74 -7.94 2.12
CA LEU A 115 -7.77 -6.48 2.25
C LEU A 115 -9.00 -5.87 1.57
N TYR A 116 -9.97 -5.46 2.38
CA TYR A 116 -11.25 -4.94 1.91
C TYR A 116 -11.72 -3.72 2.71
N PHE A 117 -12.42 -2.81 2.03
CA PHE A 117 -13.09 -1.65 2.63
C PHE A 117 -14.45 -1.37 1.99
N SER A 118 -15.44 -1.03 2.81
CA SER A 118 -16.67 -0.37 2.39
C SER A 118 -16.64 1.12 2.81
N ALA A 119 -16.79 2.03 1.86
CA ALA A 119 -16.65 3.47 2.07
C ALA A 119 -17.66 4.26 1.24
N ARG A 120 -18.00 5.48 1.65
CA ARG A 120 -18.89 6.34 0.84
C ARG A 120 -18.14 6.92 -0.35
N GLU A 121 -16.93 7.40 -0.11
CA GLU A 121 -16.09 8.03 -1.12
C GLU A 121 -14.66 7.52 -1.02
N VAL A 122 -13.99 7.55 -2.17
CA VAL A 122 -12.56 7.36 -2.30
C VAL A 122 -11.98 8.55 -3.05
N ARG A 123 -10.85 9.03 -2.56
CA ARG A 123 -9.97 9.97 -3.26
C ARG A 123 -8.61 9.33 -3.38
N TRP A 124 -7.84 9.80 -4.33
CA TRP A 124 -6.50 9.31 -4.49
C TRP A 124 -5.57 10.41 -4.98
N ALA A 125 -4.28 10.22 -4.68
CA ALA A 125 -3.22 11.08 -5.15
C ALA A 125 -1.94 10.26 -5.24
N GLU A 126 -1.16 10.50 -6.29
CA GLU A 126 0.23 10.10 -6.27
C GLU A 126 0.97 10.94 -5.24
N LEU A 127 1.75 10.28 -4.40
CA LEU A 127 2.65 10.95 -3.49
C LEU A 127 3.87 11.39 -4.28
N ALA A 128 4.33 12.62 -4.03
CA ALA A 128 5.63 13.03 -4.53
C ALA A 128 6.64 11.98 -4.05
N ALA A 129 7.45 11.46 -4.98
CA ALA A 129 8.58 10.63 -4.62
C ALA A 129 9.30 11.35 -3.47
N PRO A 130 9.69 10.64 -2.39
CA PRO A 130 10.57 11.26 -1.42
C PRO A 130 11.71 11.86 -2.23
N ARG A 131 11.92 13.17 -2.13
CA ARG A 131 13.12 13.79 -2.69
C ARG A 131 14.25 13.14 -1.91
N CYS A 132 14.76 12.02 -2.40
CA CYS A 132 16.08 11.57 -2.03
C CYS A 132 16.93 12.81 -2.23
N ALA A 133 17.47 13.33 -1.12
CA ALA A 133 18.51 14.33 -1.17
C ALA A 133 19.47 13.83 -2.26
N SER A 134 19.64 14.66 -3.29
CA SER A 134 20.53 14.43 -4.42
C SER A 134 21.69 13.54 -3.99
N ALA A 135 21.77 12.32 -4.53
CA ALA A 135 22.92 11.46 -4.33
C ALA A 135 24.17 12.33 -4.53
N PRO A 136 25.15 12.33 -3.60
CA PRO A 136 26.36 13.09 -3.81
C PRO A 136 26.98 12.58 -5.12
N THR A 137 27.11 13.48 -6.09
CA THR A 137 27.84 13.28 -7.34
C THR A 137 29.20 12.69 -6.98
N THR A 138 29.34 11.37 -7.15
CA THR A 138 30.58 10.66 -6.91
C THR A 138 31.47 10.88 -8.13
N HIS A 139 32.17 12.00 -8.16
CA HIS A 139 33.46 12.09 -8.81
C HIS A 139 34.52 11.77 -7.77
N GLY A 140 35.03 10.54 -7.83
CA GLY A 140 36.09 10.04 -6.96
C GLY A 140 35.76 8.64 -6.47
N GLY A 141 36.14 7.62 -7.24
CA GLY A 141 36.12 6.24 -6.75
C GLY A 141 37.15 6.04 -5.64
N PRO A 142 36.92 5.08 -4.72
CA PRO A 142 38.00 4.58 -3.89
C PRO A 142 38.23 3.09 -4.18
N ARG A 143 39.41 2.84 -4.76
CA ARG A 143 40.23 1.68 -4.43
C ARG A 143 40.70 1.88 -2.97
N GLU A 144 40.80 0.80 -2.22
CA GLU A 144 41.32 0.72 -0.82
C GLU A 144 40.35 1.10 0.32
N ALA A 145 39.65 0.08 0.81
CA ALA A 145 39.32 -0.05 2.23
C ALA A 145 39.16 -1.54 2.55
N ALA A 146 40.25 -2.29 2.42
CA ALA A 146 40.38 -3.64 2.96
C ALA A 146 41.62 -3.64 3.84
N GLU A 147 41.47 -3.17 5.08
CA GLU A 147 42.34 -3.51 6.21
C GLU A 147 41.74 -2.87 7.48
N ASP A 148 41.91 -3.57 8.61
CA ASP A 148 41.59 -3.13 9.97
C ASP A 148 40.24 -3.55 10.59
N TYR A 149 39.97 -4.86 10.57
CA TYR A 149 39.22 -5.52 11.65
C TYR A 149 40.18 -6.40 12.45
N GLY A 150 41.06 -5.76 13.24
CA GLY A 150 42.01 -6.42 14.12
C GLY A 150 42.03 -5.81 15.52
N ARG A 151 41.54 -6.58 16.50
CA ARG A 151 41.70 -6.42 17.97
C ARG A 151 40.75 -5.39 18.60
N THR A 152 39.98 -5.73 19.62
CA THR A 152 40.50 -6.11 20.94
C THR A 152 39.40 -6.82 21.76
N ILE A 153 39.64 -8.07 22.19
CA ILE A 153 38.88 -8.75 23.26
C ILE A 153 39.83 -8.90 24.45
N PRO A 154 39.48 -8.47 25.68
CA PRO A 154 40.31 -8.66 26.86
C PRO A 154 40.23 -10.11 27.38
N PRO A 155 41.29 -10.64 28.04
CA PRO A 155 41.37 -12.03 28.45
C PRO A 155 40.52 -12.32 29.70
N VAL A 156 39.75 -13.42 29.65
CA VAL A 156 39.08 -14.01 30.82
C VAL A 156 40.12 -14.81 31.61
N GLY A 157 40.37 -14.40 32.85
CA GLY A 157 41.22 -15.11 33.79
C GLY A 157 40.65 -16.47 34.18
N ARG A 158 41.50 -17.50 34.20
CA ARG A 158 41.22 -18.79 34.86
C ARG A 158 41.72 -18.72 36.29
N SER A 159 40.83 -18.90 37.26
CA SER A 159 41.20 -19.35 38.61
C SER A 159 41.41 -20.86 38.58
N GLY A 160 42.49 -21.31 39.24
CA GLY A 160 42.68 -22.71 39.63
C GLY A 160 41.87 -23.08 40.86
#